data_AF-A0A7C5YCB0-F1
#
_entry.id   AF-A0A7C5YCB0-F1
#
_cell.length_a   1.000
_cell.length_b   1.000
_cell.length_c   1.000
_cell.angle_alpha   90.00
_cell.angle_beta   90.00
_cell.angle_gamma   90.00
#
_symmetry.space_group_name_H-M   'P 1'
#
loop_
_entity.id
_entity.type
_entity.pdbx_description
1 polymer ?
#
loop_
_entity_poly.entity_id
_entity_poly.type
_entity_poly.pdbx_seq_one_letter_code
_entity_poly.pdbx_strand_id
1 'polypeptide(L)'
;MYEKSYIDTSPGKIRVKIVHVSEATPDLYVDESELSTEIVEALKQSRQTSSTTTYPREFEALNPAPTVVALDTEDVEKLVALVKAKTGYSLYERAVKIGFDGGVFILAVEHHCG
;
A
#
# COMPACT_ATOMS: atom_id res chain seq x y z
N MET A 1 10.60 -4.18 -16.03
CA MET A 1 10.85 -3.01 -16.89
C MET A 1 9.88 -1.84 -16.62
N TYR A 2 8.82 -2.01 -15.82
CA TYR A 2 7.78 -0.99 -15.58
C TYR A 2 8.06 -0.01 -14.43
N GLU A 3 8.78 -0.45 -13.40
CA GLU A 3 9.01 0.34 -12.17
C GLU A 3 9.81 1.62 -12.41
N LYS A 4 10.97 1.52 -13.07
CA LYS A 4 11.82 2.67 -13.40
C LYS A 4 11.11 3.68 -14.30
N SER A 5 10.39 3.20 -15.32
CA SER A 5 9.61 4.07 -16.20
C SER A 5 8.50 4.81 -15.46
N TYR A 6 7.82 4.17 -14.50
CA TYR A 6 6.80 4.83 -13.68
C TYR A 6 7.39 5.93 -12.80
N ILE A 7 8.52 5.65 -12.15
CA ILE A 7 9.24 6.61 -11.31
C ILE A 7 9.72 7.81 -12.15
N ASP A 8 10.32 7.55 -13.32
CA ASP A 8 10.82 8.59 -14.22
C ASP A 8 9.70 9.49 -14.79
N THR A 9 8.46 8.99 -14.86
CA THR A 9 7.30 9.74 -15.38
C THR A 9 6.43 10.39 -14.29
N SER A 10 6.62 10.03 -13.02
CA SER A 10 5.83 10.60 -11.92
C SER A 10 6.32 12.00 -11.57
N PRO A 11 5.41 12.96 -11.28
CA PRO A 11 5.74 14.36 -10.99
C PRO A 11 6.36 14.56 -9.59
N GLY A 12 7.22 13.63 -9.14
CA GLY A 12 7.88 13.63 -7.84
C GLY A 12 7.05 13.03 -6.70
N LYS A 13 5.77 12.75 -6.91
CA LYS A 13 4.89 12.08 -5.94
C LYS A 13 4.22 10.85 -6.53
N ILE A 14 4.19 9.79 -5.75
CA ILE A 14 3.63 8.49 -6.10
C ILE A 14 2.46 8.20 -5.16
N ARG A 15 1.31 7.83 -5.75
CA ARG A 15 0.09 7.57 -5.01
C ARG A 15 0.04 6.10 -4.59
N VAL A 16 -0.18 5.86 -3.30
CA VAL A 16 -0.36 4.53 -2.72
C VAL A 16 -1.78 4.41 -2.17
N LYS A 17 -2.48 3.36 -2.59
CA LYS A 17 -3.81 2.97 -2.11
C LYS A 17 -3.69 2.03 -0.93
N ILE A 18 -4.47 2.29 0.12
CA ILE A 18 -4.46 1.56 1.37
C ILE A 18 -5.88 1.21 1.79
N VAL A 19 -6.12 -0.08 2.04
CA VAL A 19 -7.40 -0.60 2.56
C VAL A 19 -7.12 -1.49 3.77
N HIS A 20 -7.80 -1.25 4.88
CA HIS A 20 -7.76 -2.14 6.05
C HIS A 20 -8.71 -3.34 5.84
N VAL A 21 -8.24 -4.55 6.13
CA VAL A 21 -9.01 -5.80 5.99
C VAL A 21 -8.89 -6.62 7.27
N SER A 22 -9.99 -6.79 7.99
CA SER A 22 -10.00 -7.45 9.31
C SER A 22 -9.73 -8.95 9.25
N GLU A 23 -10.23 -9.65 8.23
CA GLU A 23 -10.09 -11.11 8.06
C GLU A 23 -9.10 -11.46 6.92
N ALA A 24 -7.94 -10.81 6.92
CA ALA A 24 -6.86 -11.12 6.00
C ALA A 24 -5.64 -11.71 6.72
N THR A 25 -4.91 -12.60 6.05
CA THR A 25 -3.58 -13.03 6.50
C THR A 25 -2.53 -12.13 5.85
N PRO A 26 -1.64 -11.48 6.63
CA PRO A 26 -0.61 -10.59 6.08
C PRO A 26 0.47 -11.40 5.34
N ASP A 27 1.02 -10.80 4.28
CA ASP A 27 2.17 -11.35 3.54
C ASP A 27 3.50 -11.02 4.26
N LEU A 28 3.53 -9.92 5.01
CA LEU A 28 4.63 -9.54 5.90
C LEU A 28 4.12 -8.77 7.12
N TYR A 29 4.91 -8.73 8.18
CA TYR A 29 4.72 -7.82 9.31
C TYR A 29 5.74 -6.68 9.25
N VAL A 30 5.28 -5.48 9.60
CA VAL A 30 6.10 -4.27 9.68
C VAL A 30 5.86 -3.55 11.00
N ASP A 31 6.94 -3.00 11.55
CA ASP A 31 6.91 -2.14 12.75
C ASP A 31 6.85 -0.65 12.37
N GLU A 32 6.38 0.19 13.29
CA GLU A 32 6.28 1.65 13.08
C GLU A 32 7.64 2.28 12.73
N SER A 33 8.73 1.75 13.29
CA SER A 33 10.10 2.22 12.99
C SER A 33 10.60 1.88 11.58
N GLU A 34 9.93 0.97 10.86
CA GLU A 34 10.30 0.58 9.49
C GLU A 34 9.60 1.43 8.42
N LEU A 35 8.66 2.29 8.81
CA LEU A 35 7.81 3.06 7.92
C LEU A 35 8.05 4.57 8.11
N SER A 36 7.78 5.36 7.06
CA SER A 36 7.76 6.82 7.21
C SER A 36 6.52 7.25 8.00
N THR A 37 6.58 8.44 8.60
CA THR A 37 5.46 9.02 9.37
C THR A 37 4.19 9.09 8.53
N GLU A 38 4.31 9.48 7.27
CA GLU A 38 3.21 9.61 6.31
C GLU A 38 2.51 8.27 6.05
N ILE A 39 3.27 7.17 5.94
CA ILE A 39 2.70 5.83 5.76
C ILE A 39 1.97 5.41 7.04
N VAL A 40 2.58 5.63 8.20
CA VAL A 40 1.99 5.28 9.50
C VAL A 40 0.66 6.02 9.71
N GLU A 41 0.62 7.31 9.44
CA GLU A 41 -0.60 8.12 9.51
C GLU A 41 -1.66 7.60 8.53
N ALA A 42 -1.27 7.27 7.30
CA ALA A 42 -2.20 6.75 6.30
C ALA A 42 -2.77 5.37 6.66
N LEU A 43 -1.99 4.50 7.34
CA LEU A 43 -2.47 3.22 7.87
C LEU A 43 -3.49 3.44 9.00
N LYS A 44 -3.16 4.31 9.96
CA LYS A 44 -4.06 4.67 11.06
C LYS A 44 -5.37 5.28 10.53
N GLN A 45 -5.29 6.13 9.51
CA GLN A 45 -6.46 6.70 8.83
C GLN A 45 -7.27 5.61 8.09
N SER A 46 -6.61 4.75 7.31
CA SER A 46 -7.27 3.69 6.54
C SER A 46 -8.06 2.72 7.43
N ARG A 47 -7.56 2.42 8.63
CA ARG A 47 -8.31 1.63 9.62
C ARG A 47 -9.65 2.29 10.01
N GLN A 48 -9.73 3.62 10.01
CA GLN A 48 -10.94 4.36 10.39
C GLN A 48 -11.89 4.60 9.21
N THR A 49 -11.35 4.90 8.03
CA THR A 49 -12.14 5.40 6.88
C THR A 49 -12.29 4.38 5.75
N SER A 50 -11.40 3.38 5.70
CA SER A 50 -11.24 2.46 4.57
C SER A 50 -11.10 1.02 5.05
N SER A 51 -12.01 0.58 5.93
CA SER A 51 -12.01 -0.77 6.50
C SER A 51 -13.10 -1.67 5.91
N THR A 52 -12.75 -2.93 5.64
CA THR A 52 -13.69 -4.03 5.30
C THR A 52 -13.37 -5.29 6.10
N THR A 53 -14.34 -6.19 6.24
CA THR A 53 -14.11 -7.51 6.84
C THR A 53 -13.29 -8.39 5.90
N THR A 54 -13.72 -8.50 4.64
CA THR A 54 -13.09 -9.30 3.59
C THR A 54 -12.81 -8.43 2.37
N TYR A 55 -11.69 -8.67 1.67
CA TYR A 55 -11.43 -7.90 0.45
C TYR A 55 -12.46 -8.25 -0.63
N PRO A 56 -13.15 -7.26 -1.23
CA PRO A 56 -14.20 -7.51 -2.21
C PRO A 56 -13.66 -8.33 -3.38
N ARG A 57 -14.49 -9.27 -3.88
CA ARG A 57 -14.22 -9.91 -5.18
C ARG A 57 -14.22 -8.84 -6.26
N GLU A 58 -13.52 -9.08 -7.38
CA GLU A 58 -13.24 -8.14 -8.49
C GLU A 58 -14.43 -7.30 -9.04
N PHE A 59 -15.67 -7.61 -8.64
CA PHE A 59 -16.91 -6.97 -9.07
C PHE A 59 -17.65 -6.13 -8.01
N GLU A 60 -17.23 -6.13 -6.75
CA GLU A 60 -17.79 -5.23 -5.72
C GLU A 60 -17.01 -3.91 -5.78
N ALA A 61 -17.57 -2.93 -6.50
CA ALA A 61 -17.01 -1.59 -6.66
C ALA A 61 -16.37 -1.08 -5.35
N LEU A 62 -15.04 -0.95 -5.33
CA LEU A 62 -14.15 -0.38 -4.31
C LEU A 62 -14.85 0.06 -3.01
N ASN A 63 -15.40 -0.92 -2.28
CA ASN A 63 -16.09 -0.69 -1.02
C ASN A 63 -15.30 -1.45 0.06
N PRO A 64 -14.61 -0.73 0.96
CA PRO A 64 -14.56 0.73 1.08
C PRO A 64 -13.69 1.41 0.03
N ALA A 65 -13.92 2.71 -0.18
CA ALA A 65 -13.01 3.53 -0.96
C ALA A 65 -11.61 3.52 -0.31
N PRO A 66 -10.53 3.29 -1.08
CA PRO A 66 -9.19 3.22 -0.52
C PRO A 66 -8.73 4.59 0.00
N THR A 67 -8.02 4.58 1.12
CA THR A 67 -7.25 5.74 1.55
C THR A 67 -6.09 5.91 0.58
N VAL A 68 -5.91 7.10 0.03
CA VAL A 68 -4.83 7.39 -0.92
C VAL A 68 -3.86 8.38 -0.29
N VAL A 69 -2.61 7.98 -0.18
CA VAL A 69 -1.50 8.84 0.27
C VAL A 69 -0.57 9.11 -0.92
N ALA A 70 -0.15 10.36 -1.07
CA ALA A 70 0.84 10.75 -2.06
C ALA A 70 2.19 10.90 -1.36
N LEU A 71 3.09 9.96 -1.62
CA LEU A 71 4.41 9.87 -1.01
C LEU A 71 5.46 10.38 -1.99
N ASP A 72 6.56 10.91 -1.47
CA ASP A 72 7.70 11.25 -2.31
C ASP A 72 8.36 9.97 -2.82
N THR A 73 9.04 10.06 -3.98
CA THR A 73 9.67 8.89 -4.62
C THR A 73 10.59 8.12 -3.68
N GLU A 74 11.39 8.81 -2.87
CA GLU A 74 12.33 8.18 -1.93
C GLU A 74 11.62 7.30 -0.89
N ASP A 75 10.49 7.76 -0.35
CA ASP A 75 9.74 7.00 0.65
C ASP A 75 9.03 5.79 0.03
N VAL A 76 8.55 5.93 -1.20
CA VAL A 76 8.01 4.78 -1.94
C VAL A 76 9.10 3.77 -2.27
N GLU A 77 10.29 4.21 -2.69
CA GLU A 77 11.42 3.32 -2.94
C GLU A 77 11.83 2.56 -1.69
N LYS A 78 11.90 3.23 -0.53
CA LYS A 78 12.15 2.57 0.77
C LYS A 78 11.08 1.53 1.11
N LEU A 79 9.80 1.88 0.95
CA LEU A 79 8.68 0.98 1.19
C LEU A 79 8.72 -0.24 0.25
N VAL A 80 8.97 -0.02 -1.04
CA VAL A 80 9.08 -1.08 -2.05
C VAL A 80 10.26 -1.99 -1.75
N ALA A 81 11.42 -1.43 -1.37
CA ALA A 81 12.59 -2.20 -0.97
C ALA A 81 12.32 -3.06 0.26
N LEU A 82 11.64 -2.51 1.27
CA LEU A 82 11.22 -3.25 2.48
C LEU A 82 10.31 -4.44 2.12
N VAL A 83 9.26 -4.18 1.32
CA VAL A 83 8.31 -5.21 0.89
C VAL A 83 9.00 -6.29 0.08
N LYS A 84 9.88 -5.91 -0.84
CA LYS A 84 10.64 -6.83 -1.69
C LYS A 84 11.61 -7.67 -0.89
N ALA A 85 12.28 -7.10 0.09
CA ALA A 85 13.20 -7.84 0.96
C ALA A 85 12.48 -8.91 1.79
N LYS A 86 11.26 -8.63 2.26
CA LYS A 86 10.49 -9.54 3.11
C LYS A 86 9.65 -10.56 2.34
N THR A 87 9.17 -10.23 1.14
CA THR A 87 8.22 -11.08 0.38
C THR A 87 8.72 -11.55 -0.98
N GLY A 88 9.75 -10.92 -1.54
CA GLY A 88 10.19 -11.13 -2.92
C GLY A 88 9.36 -10.41 -3.99
N TYR A 89 8.28 -9.71 -3.63
CA TYR A 89 7.39 -9.01 -4.57
C TYR A 89 7.58 -7.50 -4.55
N SER A 90 7.27 -6.83 -5.67
CA SER A 90 7.22 -5.36 -5.75
C SER A 90 5.79 -4.83 -5.67
N LEU A 91 5.58 -3.72 -4.95
CA LEU A 91 4.28 -3.03 -4.89
C LEU A 91 3.83 -2.46 -6.25
N TYR A 92 4.75 -2.32 -7.21
CA TYR A 92 4.43 -1.96 -8.59
C TYR A 92 3.92 -3.14 -9.41
N GLU A 93 4.16 -4.39 -8.98
CA GLU A 93 3.74 -5.59 -9.70
C GLU A 93 2.40 -6.10 -9.19
N ARG A 94 2.15 -5.98 -7.88
CA ARG A 94 0.93 -6.45 -7.24
C ARG A 94 0.66 -5.72 -5.93
N ALA A 95 -0.59 -5.78 -5.50
CA ALA A 95 -0.93 -5.39 -4.14
C ALA A 95 -0.32 -6.37 -3.11
N VAL A 96 0.07 -5.86 -1.94
CA VAL A 96 0.66 -6.65 -0.86
C VAL A 96 -0.08 -6.37 0.44
N LYS A 97 -0.32 -7.44 1.23
CA LYS A 97 -0.93 -7.34 2.55
C LYS A 97 0.14 -7.16 3.62
N ILE A 98 0.16 -6.03 4.32
CA ILE A 98 1.04 -5.80 5.46
C ILE A 98 0.27 -5.95 6.78
N GLY A 99 0.89 -6.58 7.77
CA GLY A 99 0.44 -6.59 9.15
C GLY A 99 1.10 -5.43 9.91
N PHE A 100 0.30 -4.56 10.51
CA PHE A 100 0.75 -3.38 11.25
C PHE A 100 -0.20 -3.11 12.44
N ASP A 101 0.35 -2.86 13.63
CA ASP A 101 -0.42 -2.49 14.83
C ASP A 101 -1.67 -3.38 15.08
N GLY A 102 -1.52 -4.70 14.90
CA GLY A 102 -2.61 -5.66 15.08
C GLY A 102 -3.70 -5.66 13.99
N GLY A 103 -3.50 -4.99 12.85
CA GLY A 103 -4.39 -5.02 11.70
C GLY A 103 -3.68 -5.41 10.42
N VAL A 104 -4.46 -5.73 9.38
CA VAL A 104 -3.93 -6.09 8.06
C VAL A 104 -4.40 -5.06 7.04
N PHE A 105 -3.46 -4.61 6.22
CA PHE A 105 -3.68 -3.54 5.23
C PHE A 105 -3.21 -4.01 3.87
N ILE A 106 -4.01 -3.77 2.84
CA ILE A 106 -3.63 -4.00 1.45
C ILE A 106 -3.08 -2.70 0.89
N LEU A 107 -1.84 -2.76 0.41
CA LEU A 107 -1.12 -1.65 -0.21
C LEU A 107 -0.96 -1.93 -1.69
N ALA A 108 -1.24 -0.92 -2.52
CA ALA A 108 -0.97 -0.97 -3.95
C ALA A 108 -0.52 0.40 -4.47
N VAL A 109 0.49 0.44 -5.33
CA VAL A 109 0.83 1.67 -6.06
C VAL A 109 -0.25 1.91 -7.12
N GLU A 110 -0.76 3.14 -7.19
CA GLU A 110 -1.71 3.54 -8.21
C GLU A 110 -0.97 3.81 -9.52
N HIS A 111 -1.05 2.85 -10.45
CA HIS A 111 -0.59 3.08 -11.82
C HIS A 111 -1.55 4.03 -12.54
N HIS A 112 -1.01 5.09 -13.16
CA HIS A 112 -1.75 5.87 -14.14
C HIS A 112 -1.98 4.97 -15.36
N CYS A 113 -3.10 4.24 -15.37
CA CYS A 113 -3.66 3.73 -16.61
C CYS A 113 -4.12 4.97 -17.38
N GLY A 114 -3.39 5.32 -18.45
CA GLY A 114 -3.78 6.38 -19.37
C GLY A 114 -5.15 6.15 -20.00
#